data_AF-A0AAD7Y9F5-F1
#
_entry.id   AF-A0AAD7Y9F5-F1
#
_cell.length_a   1.000
_cell.length_b   1.000
_cell.length_c   1.000
_cell.angle_alpha   90.00
_cell.angle_beta   90.00
_cell.angle_gamma   90.00
#
_symmetry.space_group_name_H-M   'P 1'
#
loop_
_entity.id
_entity.type
_entity.pdbx_description
1 polymer ?
#
loop_
_entity_poly.entity_id
_entity_poly.type
_entity_poly.pdbx_seq_one_letter_code
_entity_poly.pdbx_strand_id
1 'polypeptide(L)'
;MALDIAQQTELALLERQKPMNAVIDRGDSDVQQFYRNAAVLLTGGSGFLGKQLVEKLFRSCEIKKIYLLLRPKKGKTIQQRLAYILKDPLYDTLREKKPDFAARIEPIEGDMCQLKLGLADKDWDNITKEVNIIVHMAATVNFQEPLHVAGITNVRGTREMLELGKQCHNLKLFNHISTAYAHATVSRINSDVKEQFYPCPVPPDVFLDMIASIDQDKLISMTPALIKDWPNTYTFTKAIAEELVRTSAGDLPVCIVKPPVGNQQHPYYTV
;
A
#
# COMPACT_ATOMS: atom_id res chain seq x y z
N MET A 1 19.16 0.39 -40.51
CA MET A 1 18.84 -0.94 -39.96
C MET A 1 17.38 -0.92 -39.55
N ALA A 2 16.58 -1.92 -39.93
CA ALA A 2 15.20 -2.03 -39.47
C ALA A 2 15.19 -2.33 -37.97
N LEU A 3 14.37 -1.61 -37.20
CA LEU A 3 14.15 -1.88 -35.77
C LEU A 3 13.58 -3.28 -35.60
N ASP A 4 14.04 -4.03 -34.60
CA ASP A 4 13.45 -5.32 -34.28
C ASP A 4 12.05 -5.15 -33.64
N ILE A 5 11.31 -6.26 -33.50
CA ILE A 5 9.94 -6.24 -32.97
C ILE A 5 9.87 -5.68 -31.55
N ALA A 6 10.87 -5.94 -30.71
CA ALA A 6 10.89 -5.42 -29.34
C ALA A 6 11.10 -3.90 -29.34
N GLN A 7 12.03 -3.40 -30.15
CA GLN A 7 12.29 -1.97 -30.33
C GLN A 7 11.10 -1.23 -30.92
N GLN A 8 10.39 -1.83 -31.88
CA GLN A 8 9.15 -1.26 -32.43
C GLN A 8 8.04 -1.19 -31.38
N THR A 9 7.91 -2.23 -30.55
CA THR A 9 6.93 -2.27 -29.45
C THR A 9 7.24 -1.20 -28.40
N GLU A 10 8.52 -1.05 -28.03
CA GLU A 10 8.97 -0.02 -27.10
C GLU A 10 8.72 1.39 -27.64
N LEU A 11 9.04 1.66 -28.91
CA LEU A 11 8.73 2.93 -29.55
C LEU A 11 7.23 3.23 -29.53
N ALA A 12 6.39 2.24 -29.87
CA ALA A 12 4.94 2.41 -29.85
C ALA A 12 4.40 2.72 -28.43
N LEU A 13 4.99 2.12 -27.39
CA LEU A 13 4.66 2.43 -26.00
C LEU A 13 5.10 3.84 -25.60
N LEU A 14 6.30 4.27 -26.01
CA LEU A 14 6.81 5.62 -25.76
C LEU A 14 5.97 6.69 -26.47
N GLU A 15 5.56 6.46 -27.72
CA GLU A 15 4.67 7.34 -28.47
C GLU A 15 3.32 7.52 -27.76
N ARG A 16 2.73 6.42 -27.24
CA ARG A 16 1.49 6.48 -26.45
C ARG A 16 1.64 7.30 -25.17
N GLN A 17 2.84 7.41 -24.62
CA GLN A 17 3.11 8.18 -23.42
C GLN A 17 3.35 9.67 -23.69
N LYS A 18 3.64 10.10 -24.92
CA LYS A 18 3.95 11.51 -25.22
C LYS A 18 2.87 12.50 -24.77
N PRO A 19 1.55 12.28 -25.01
CA PRO A 19 0.53 13.20 -24.55
C PRO A 19 0.50 13.31 -23.02
N MET A 20 0.66 12.16 -22.33
CA MET A 20 0.72 12.10 -20.87
C MET A 20 1.95 12.83 -20.32
N ASN A 21 3.11 12.67 -20.97
CA ASN A 21 4.34 13.35 -20.58
C ASN A 21 4.23 14.87 -20.79
N ALA A 22 3.64 15.32 -21.89
CA ALA A 22 3.38 16.74 -22.11
C ALA A 22 2.44 17.34 -21.05
N VAL A 23 1.44 16.59 -20.57
CA VAL A 23 0.60 17.02 -19.45
C VAL A 23 1.41 17.10 -18.15
N ILE A 24 2.23 16.09 -17.87
CA ILE A 24 3.10 16.08 -16.68
C ILE A 24 4.05 17.28 -16.68
N ASP A 25 4.64 17.59 -17.84
CA ASP A 25 5.63 18.67 -17.97
C ASP A 25 4.99 20.07 -17.77
N ARG A 26 3.67 20.22 -18.00
CA ARG A 26 2.94 21.46 -17.71
C ARG A 26 2.80 21.74 -16.21
N GLY A 27 2.73 20.69 -15.37
CA GLY A 27 2.75 20.86 -13.91
C GLY A 27 1.46 21.43 -13.30
N ASP A 28 0.39 21.55 -14.08
CA ASP A 28 -0.82 22.31 -13.75
C ASP A 28 -2.07 21.46 -13.49
N SER A 29 -1.97 20.12 -13.57
CA SER A 29 -3.11 19.25 -13.28
C SER A 29 -3.50 19.25 -11.80
N ASP A 30 -4.78 19.01 -11.49
CA ASP A 30 -5.29 18.96 -10.11
C ASP A 30 -4.52 17.96 -9.23
N VAL A 31 -4.10 16.83 -9.81
CA VAL A 31 -3.27 15.83 -9.12
C VAL A 31 -1.92 16.42 -8.73
N GLN A 32 -1.26 17.12 -9.65
CA GLN A 32 0.04 17.76 -9.39
C GLN A 32 -0.08 18.88 -8.36
N GLN A 33 -1.16 19.65 -8.41
CA GLN A 33 -1.45 20.69 -7.43
C GLN A 33 -1.71 20.10 -6.04
N PHE A 34 -2.46 19.00 -5.94
CA PHE A 34 -2.75 18.31 -4.69
C PHE A 34 -1.47 17.77 -4.01
N TYR A 35 -0.59 17.15 -4.79
CA TYR A 35 0.68 16.58 -4.30
C TYR A 35 1.81 17.61 -4.16
N ARG A 36 1.61 18.86 -4.58
CA ARG A 36 2.65 19.90 -4.50
C ARG A 36 3.07 20.12 -3.05
N ASN A 37 4.38 20.02 -2.80
CA ASN A 37 5.00 20.10 -1.48
C ASN A 37 4.45 19.09 -0.46
N ALA A 38 3.82 18.00 -0.91
CA ALA A 38 3.32 16.96 -0.01
C ALA A 38 4.47 16.20 0.65
N ALA A 39 4.29 15.86 1.92
CA ALA A 39 5.12 14.91 2.65
C ALA A 39 4.31 13.62 2.83
N VAL A 40 4.76 12.57 2.15
CA VAL A 40 4.01 11.32 2.02
C VAL A 40 4.59 10.26 2.95
N LEU A 41 3.77 9.64 3.79
CA LEU A 41 4.11 8.39 4.45
C LEU A 41 3.63 7.22 3.59
N LEU A 42 4.55 6.36 3.19
CA LEU A 42 4.24 5.19 2.37
C LEU A 42 4.63 3.90 3.10
N THR A 43 3.65 3.02 3.32
CA THR A 43 3.91 1.63 3.70
C THR A 43 3.83 0.72 2.49
N GLY A 44 4.62 -0.36 2.46
CA GLY A 44 4.64 -1.29 1.32
C GLY A 44 5.41 -0.80 0.10
N GLY A 45 6.17 0.30 0.19
CA GLY A 45 6.91 0.88 -0.94
C GLY A 45 8.08 0.02 -1.45
N SER A 46 8.50 -1.03 -0.72
CA SER A 46 9.45 -2.03 -1.25
C SER A 46 8.80 -3.08 -2.14
N GLY A 47 7.47 -3.18 -2.15
CA GLY A 47 6.69 -4.11 -2.97
C GLY A 47 6.52 -3.62 -4.40
N PHE A 48 5.95 -4.46 -5.27
CA PHE A 48 5.81 -4.18 -6.71
C PHE A 48 5.12 -2.83 -6.98
N LEU A 49 3.86 -2.68 -6.56
CA LEU A 49 3.09 -1.45 -6.78
C LEU A 49 3.66 -0.26 -6.00
N GLY A 50 4.21 -0.50 -4.82
CA GLY A 50 4.79 0.55 -3.97
C GLY A 50 5.97 1.26 -4.63
N LYS A 51 6.88 0.52 -5.28
CA LYS A 51 8.00 1.13 -6.03
C LYS A 51 7.50 1.98 -7.20
N GLN A 52 6.48 1.51 -7.93
CA GLN A 52 5.87 2.25 -9.03
C GLN A 52 5.24 3.56 -8.53
N LEU A 53 4.61 3.54 -7.35
CA LEU A 53 4.04 4.74 -6.75
C LEU A 53 5.14 5.74 -6.36
N VAL A 54 6.25 5.30 -5.76
CA VAL A 54 7.41 6.16 -5.47
C VAL A 54 7.91 6.81 -6.75
N GLU A 55 8.14 6.02 -7.80
CA GLU A 55 8.59 6.50 -9.11
C GLU A 55 7.61 7.55 -9.67
N LYS A 56 6.33 7.20 -9.71
CA LYS A 56 5.29 8.03 -10.31
C LYS A 56 5.12 9.36 -9.59
N LEU A 57 5.18 9.37 -8.25
CA LEU A 57 5.06 10.59 -7.47
C LEU A 57 6.24 11.53 -7.73
N PHE A 58 7.48 11.04 -7.77
CA PHE A 58 8.63 11.88 -8.08
C PHE A 58 8.67 12.32 -9.54
N ARG A 59 8.27 11.45 -10.48
CA ARG A 59 8.32 11.77 -11.91
C ARG A 59 7.25 12.77 -12.27
N SER A 60 6.02 12.53 -11.81
CA SER A 60 4.85 13.29 -12.23
C SER A 60 4.48 14.44 -11.30
N CYS A 61 4.91 14.45 -10.03
CA CYS A 61 4.55 15.49 -9.06
C CYS A 61 5.77 16.18 -8.45
N GLU A 62 5.55 17.34 -7.84
CA GLU A 62 6.55 18.08 -7.05
C GLU A 62 6.30 17.87 -5.56
N ILE A 63 6.55 16.66 -5.09
CA ILE A 63 6.43 16.35 -3.65
C ILE A 63 7.64 16.87 -2.87
N LYS A 64 7.44 17.17 -1.59
CA LYS A 64 8.51 17.55 -0.67
C LYS A 64 9.40 16.35 -0.36
N LYS A 65 8.82 15.25 0.11
CA LYS A 65 9.53 14.01 0.43
C LYS A 65 8.61 12.81 0.64
N ILE A 66 9.20 11.62 0.67
CA ILE A 66 8.54 10.38 1.07
C ILE A 66 9.23 9.81 2.32
N TYR A 67 8.48 9.62 3.40
CA TYR A 67 8.82 8.70 4.47
C TYR A 67 8.46 7.27 4.02
N LEU A 68 9.47 6.43 3.83
CA LEU A 68 9.28 5.08 3.35
C LEU A 68 9.45 4.08 4.50
N LEU A 69 8.34 3.50 4.96
CA LEU A 69 8.39 2.50 6.02
C LEU A 69 8.97 1.18 5.50
N LEU A 70 10.10 0.79 6.05
CA LEU A 70 10.82 -0.43 5.72
C LEU A 70 10.96 -1.30 6.97
N ARG A 71 10.54 -2.56 6.84
CA ARG A 71 10.83 -3.57 7.87
C ARG A 71 12.34 -3.78 8.01
N PRO A 72 12.87 -4.07 9.20
CA PRO A 72 14.24 -4.55 9.32
C PRO A 72 14.39 -5.90 8.61
N LYS A 73 15.62 -6.24 8.19
CA LYS A 73 15.95 -7.59 7.67
C LYS A 73 17.29 -8.01 8.26
N LYS A 74 17.39 -9.28 8.69
CA LYS A 74 18.62 -9.81 9.29
C LYS A 74 19.83 -9.50 8.39
N GLY A 75 20.83 -8.81 8.95
CA GLY A 75 22.08 -8.47 8.28
C GLY A 75 22.00 -7.33 7.25
N LYS A 76 20.89 -6.56 7.16
CA LYS A 76 20.79 -5.39 6.28
C LYS A 76 20.11 -4.22 6.99
N THR A 77 20.73 -3.04 6.97
CA THR A 77 20.11 -1.81 7.49
C THR A 77 19.01 -1.31 6.56
N ILE A 78 18.08 -0.48 7.05
CA ILE A 78 17.03 0.12 6.21
C ILE A 78 17.61 1.00 5.09
N GLN A 79 18.77 1.64 5.31
CA GLN A 79 19.47 2.44 4.30
C GLN A 79 20.02 1.56 3.18
N GLN A 80 20.63 0.40 3.53
CA GLN A 80 21.08 -0.57 2.54
C GLN A 80 19.90 -1.17 1.75
N ARG A 81 18.77 -1.40 2.43
CA ARG A 81 17.53 -1.86 1.78
C ARG A 81 17.01 -0.81 0.80
N LEU A 82 16.94 0.46 1.19
CA LEU A 82 16.53 1.56 0.32
C LEU A 82 17.47 1.65 -0.89
N ALA A 83 18.79 1.67 -0.67
CA ALA A 83 19.76 1.72 -1.76
C ALA A 83 19.61 0.56 -2.74
N TYR A 84 19.28 -0.65 -2.26
CA TYR A 84 18.98 -1.79 -3.13
C TYR A 84 17.67 -1.60 -3.91
N ILE A 85 16.60 -1.13 -3.27
CA ILE A 85 15.31 -0.84 -3.94
C ILE A 85 15.51 0.18 -5.04
N LEU A 86 16.29 1.23 -4.79
CA LEU A 86 16.53 2.30 -5.75
C LEU A 86 17.40 1.87 -6.94
N LYS A 87 18.12 0.74 -6.89
CA LYS A 87 18.85 0.20 -8.05
C LYS A 87 17.96 -0.44 -9.12
N ASP A 88 16.67 -0.59 -8.84
CA ASP A 88 15.70 -1.15 -9.78
C ASP A 88 15.66 -0.31 -11.09
N PRO A 89 15.67 -0.93 -12.28
CA PRO A 89 15.58 -0.22 -13.56
C PRO A 89 14.35 0.68 -13.70
N LEU A 90 13.29 0.40 -12.93
CA LEU A 90 12.14 1.30 -12.79
C LEU A 90 12.53 2.77 -12.56
N TYR A 91 13.60 3.00 -11.82
CA TYR A 91 14.05 4.34 -11.44
C TYR A 91 15.07 4.95 -12.42
N ASP A 92 15.38 4.30 -13.55
CA ASP A 92 16.38 4.80 -14.52
C ASP A 92 15.99 6.19 -15.06
N THR A 93 14.76 6.34 -15.56
CA THR A 93 14.27 7.63 -16.04
C THR A 93 14.29 8.71 -14.97
N LEU A 94 14.02 8.35 -13.71
CA LEU A 94 14.11 9.31 -12.60
C LEU A 94 15.54 9.71 -12.27
N ARG A 95 16.48 8.76 -12.28
CA ARG A 95 17.91 9.07 -12.11
C ARG A 95 18.41 10.06 -13.15
N GLU A 96 17.98 9.90 -14.39
CA GLU A 96 18.36 10.78 -15.49
C GLU A 96 17.73 12.17 -15.37
N LYS A 97 16.43 12.24 -15.09
CA LYS A 97 15.67 13.51 -15.13
C LYS A 97 15.67 14.29 -13.82
N LYS A 98 15.75 13.60 -12.67
CA LYS A 98 15.66 14.18 -11.32
C LYS A 98 16.66 13.50 -10.38
N PRO A 99 17.98 13.67 -10.58
CA PRO A 99 19.00 12.92 -9.87
C PRO A 99 18.98 13.10 -8.34
N ASP A 100 18.36 14.17 -7.85
CA ASP A 100 18.17 14.49 -6.43
C ASP A 100 17.03 13.71 -5.74
N PHE A 101 16.18 13.00 -6.49
CA PHE A 101 14.95 12.40 -5.95
C PHE A 101 15.21 11.47 -4.76
N ALA A 102 16.32 10.72 -4.80
CA ALA A 102 16.70 9.78 -3.76
C ALA A 102 16.98 10.46 -2.41
N ALA A 103 17.49 11.71 -2.43
CA ALA A 103 17.73 12.49 -1.21
C ALA A 103 16.43 12.92 -0.51
N ARG A 104 15.30 12.87 -1.23
CA ARG A 104 13.95 13.15 -0.71
C ARG A 104 13.19 11.89 -0.30
N ILE A 105 13.88 10.75 -0.19
CA ILE A 105 13.32 9.51 0.37
C ILE A 105 13.99 9.22 1.71
N GLU A 106 13.20 9.30 2.78
CA GLU A 106 13.65 9.06 4.15
C GLU A 106 13.17 7.66 4.58
N PRO A 107 14.06 6.65 4.66
CA PRO A 107 13.67 5.33 5.13
C PRO A 107 13.45 5.38 6.64
N ILE A 108 12.30 4.90 7.10
CA ILE A 108 11.99 4.74 8.52
C ILE A 108 11.86 3.25 8.85
N GLU A 109 12.38 2.84 10.00
CA GLU A 109 12.23 1.46 10.46
C GLU A 109 10.83 1.27 11.06
N GLY A 110 10.13 0.23 10.64
CA GLY A 110 8.83 -0.10 11.23
C GLY A 110 8.31 -1.46 10.78
N ASP A 111 7.42 -2.04 11.57
CA ASP A 111 6.76 -3.32 11.33
C ASP A 111 5.27 -3.25 11.68
N MET A 112 4.41 -3.61 10.73
CA MET A 112 2.96 -3.67 10.92
C MET A 112 2.56 -4.70 12.00
N CYS A 113 3.45 -5.66 12.26
CA CYS A 113 3.30 -6.65 13.31
C CYS A 113 3.69 -6.13 14.71
N GLN A 114 3.97 -4.84 14.89
CA GLN A 114 4.27 -4.25 16.20
C GLN A 114 3.28 -3.14 16.57
N LEU A 115 3.10 -2.91 17.87
CA LEU A 115 2.37 -1.75 18.39
C LEU A 115 3.10 -0.46 17.99
N LYS A 116 2.36 0.63 17.78
CA LYS A 116 2.87 1.88 17.21
C LYS A 116 3.71 1.64 15.93
N LEU A 117 3.40 0.57 15.19
CA LEU A 117 4.09 0.15 13.97
C LEU A 117 5.59 -0.13 14.17
N GLY A 118 6.04 -0.34 15.42
CA GLY A 118 7.46 -0.48 15.75
C GLY A 118 8.29 0.78 15.50
N LEU A 119 7.65 1.94 15.38
CA LEU A 119 8.34 3.22 15.16
C LEU A 119 9.02 3.69 16.44
N ALA A 120 10.21 4.27 16.28
CA ALA A 120 10.82 5.06 17.34
C ALA A 120 10.00 6.33 17.60
N ASP A 121 9.95 6.80 18.85
CA ASP A 121 9.17 7.99 19.22
C ASP A 121 9.58 9.24 18.42
N LYS A 122 10.88 9.37 18.09
CA LYS A 122 11.38 10.44 17.22
C LYS A 122 10.75 10.39 15.83
N ASP A 123 10.64 9.21 15.23
CA ASP A 123 10.06 9.06 13.89
C ASP A 123 8.56 9.30 13.93
N TRP A 124 7.88 8.82 14.98
CA TRP A 124 6.49 9.12 15.26
C TRP A 124 6.22 10.64 15.31
N ASP A 125 7.03 11.37 16.07
CA ASP A 125 6.91 12.83 16.21
C ASP A 125 7.19 13.57 14.91
N ASN A 126 8.17 13.12 14.13
CA ASN A 126 8.49 13.73 12.83
C ASN A 126 7.35 13.52 11.84
N ILE A 127 6.82 12.30 11.77
CA ILE A 127 5.71 11.94 10.89
C ILE A 127 4.47 12.77 11.22
N THR A 128 4.05 12.79 12.48
CA THR A 128 2.83 13.49 12.92
C THR A 128 2.88 14.99 12.66
N LYS A 129 4.07 15.60 12.72
CA LYS A 129 4.27 17.03 12.42
C LYS A 129 4.28 17.36 10.94
N GLU A 130 4.87 16.49 10.10
CA GLU A 130 5.18 16.82 8.72
C GLU A 130 4.24 16.16 7.68
N VAL A 131 3.80 14.94 7.93
CA VAL A 131 3.05 14.14 6.95
C VAL A 131 1.65 14.67 6.76
N ASN A 132 1.29 14.89 5.49
CA ASN A 132 -0.04 15.31 5.08
C ASN A 132 -0.73 14.32 4.14
N ILE A 133 -0.03 13.28 3.68
CA ILE A 133 -0.62 12.19 2.90
C ILE A 133 -0.09 10.86 3.45
N ILE A 134 -0.99 9.96 3.82
CA ILE A 134 -0.65 8.58 4.16
C ILE A 134 -1.15 7.68 3.04
N VAL A 135 -0.27 6.84 2.50
CA VAL A 135 -0.63 5.74 1.60
C VAL A 135 -0.26 4.41 2.25
N HIS A 136 -1.27 3.73 2.77
CA HIS A 136 -1.13 2.47 3.47
C HIS A 136 -1.31 1.30 2.50
N MET A 137 -0.19 0.74 2.02
CA MET A 137 -0.18 -0.41 1.09
C MET A 137 0.36 -1.70 1.70
N ALA A 138 1.03 -1.61 2.85
CA ALA A 138 1.61 -2.79 3.48
C ALA A 138 0.52 -3.79 3.86
N ALA A 139 0.64 -5.00 3.32
CA ALA A 139 -0.16 -6.15 3.66
C ALA A 139 0.68 -7.40 3.43
N THR A 140 0.37 -8.50 4.12
CA THR A 140 0.77 -9.81 3.64
C THR A 140 -0.14 -10.18 2.48
N VAL A 141 0.44 -10.40 1.30
CA VAL A 141 -0.26 -10.84 0.08
C VAL A 141 -0.12 -12.35 -0.16
N ASN A 142 0.48 -13.06 0.81
CA ASN A 142 0.58 -14.51 0.77
C ASN A 142 -0.80 -15.10 1.06
N PHE A 143 -1.40 -15.74 0.05
CA PHE A 143 -2.74 -16.34 0.18
C PHE A 143 -2.80 -17.55 1.12
N GLN A 144 -1.63 -18.07 1.53
CA GLN A 144 -1.50 -19.22 2.44
C GLN A 144 -1.02 -18.79 3.83
N GLU A 145 -0.95 -17.48 4.10
CA GLU A 145 -0.50 -17.00 5.41
C GLU A 145 -1.49 -17.44 6.51
N PRO A 146 -1.00 -17.94 7.66
CA PRO A 146 -1.85 -18.25 8.80
C PRO A 146 -2.71 -17.06 9.21
N LEU A 147 -3.96 -17.32 9.61
CA LEU A 147 -4.95 -16.28 9.92
C LEU A 147 -4.45 -15.29 10.98
N HIS A 148 -3.71 -15.76 12.00
CA HIS A 148 -3.15 -14.86 13.01
C HIS A 148 -2.17 -13.85 12.41
N VAL A 149 -1.24 -14.28 11.57
CA VAL A 149 -0.24 -13.41 10.93
C VAL A 149 -0.92 -12.41 9.99
N ALA A 150 -1.87 -12.90 9.18
CA ALA A 150 -2.64 -12.06 8.27
C ALA A 150 -3.48 -11.04 9.04
N GLY A 151 -4.14 -11.44 10.12
CA GLY A 151 -4.95 -10.55 10.96
C GLY A 151 -4.10 -9.48 11.66
N ILE A 152 -2.96 -9.88 12.23
CA ILE A 152 -2.01 -8.95 12.84
C ILE A 152 -1.50 -7.94 11.81
N THR A 153 -1.08 -8.38 10.63
CA THR A 153 -0.49 -7.50 9.61
C THR A 153 -1.53 -6.60 8.96
N ASN A 154 -2.65 -7.16 8.51
CA ASN A 154 -3.60 -6.48 7.63
C ASN A 154 -4.71 -5.77 8.41
N VAL A 155 -5.05 -6.21 9.64
CA VAL A 155 -6.12 -5.59 10.44
C VAL A 155 -5.52 -4.76 11.55
N ARG A 156 -4.72 -5.37 12.45
CA ARG A 156 -4.11 -4.61 13.56
C ARG A 156 -3.12 -3.57 13.04
N GLY A 157 -2.28 -3.90 12.06
CA GLY A 157 -1.40 -2.93 11.40
C GLY A 157 -2.17 -1.74 10.80
N THR A 158 -3.35 -1.97 10.22
CA THR A 158 -4.21 -0.87 9.74
C THR A 158 -4.78 -0.04 10.90
N ARG A 159 -5.12 -0.65 12.05
CA ARG A 159 -5.53 0.09 13.26
C ARG A 159 -4.44 1.05 13.71
N GLU A 160 -3.21 0.55 13.86
CA GLU A 160 -2.06 1.35 14.27
C GLU A 160 -1.78 2.49 13.27
N MET A 161 -1.96 2.26 11.96
CA MET A 161 -1.85 3.30 10.94
C MET A 161 -2.94 4.37 11.05
N LEU A 162 -4.19 3.98 11.36
CA LEU A 162 -5.28 4.93 11.59
C LEU A 162 -5.00 5.78 12.83
N GLU A 163 -4.50 5.19 13.92
CA GLU A 163 -4.11 5.93 15.12
C GLU A 163 -2.98 6.92 14.82
N LEU A 164 -1.96 6.52 14.05
CA LEU A 164 -0.94 7.46 13.58
C LEU A 164 -1.54 8.59 12.74
N GLY A 165 -2.46 8.27 11.83
CA GLY A 165 -3.16 9.25 11.00
C GLY A 165 -3.95 10.28 11.80
N LYS A 166 -4.60 9.87 12.90
CA LYS A 166 -5.32 10.77 13.82
C LYS A 166 -4.40 11.74 14.54
N GLN A 167 -3.12 11.39 14.71
CA GLN A 167 -2.12 12.25 15.34
C GLN A 167 -1.46 13.22 14.35
N CYS A 168 -1.65 13.06 13.03
CA CYS A 168 -1.05 13.94 12.04
C CYS A 168 -1.74 15.31 12.00
N HIS A 169 -0.99 16.39 12.20
CA HIS A 169 -1.54 17.74 12.36
C HIS A 169 -2.21 18.30 11.10
N ASN A 170 -1.78 17.88 9.92
CA ASN A 170 -2.22 18.46 8.64
C ASN A 170 -2.57 17.37 7.62
N LEU A 171 -3.16 16.26 8.08
CA LEU A 171 -3.50 15.15 7.18
C LEU A 171 -4.59 15.55 6.19
N LYS A 172 -4.28 15.48 4.90
CA LYS A 172 -5.19 15.74 3.78
C LYS A 172 -5.78 14.48 3.17
N LEU A 173 -5.09 13.35 3.32
CA LEU A 173 -5.52 12.06 2.77
C LEU A 173 -4.95 10.90 3.57
N PHE A 174 -5.81 9.97 3.97
CA PHE A 174 -5.47 8.62 4.37
C PHE A 174 -5.95 7.64 3.29
N ASN A 175 -5.04 7.18 2.44
CA ASN A 175 -5.36 6.23 1.38
C ASN A 175 -5.07 4.80 1.86
N HIS A 176 -6.12 4.02 2.06
CA HIS A 176 -6.03 2.59 2.36
C HIS A 176 -6.11 1.76 1.08
N ILE A 177 -5.05 1.01 0.78
CA ILE A 177 -5.05 0.09 -0.37
C ILE A 177 -5.61 -1.26 0.08
N SER A 178 -6.85 -1.54 -0.35
CA SER A 178 -7.51 -2.83 -0.20
C SER A 178 -7.26 -3.70 -1.44
N THR A 179 -8.25 -4.43 -1.94
CA THR A 179 -8.21 -5.23 -3.15
C THR A 179 -9.60 -5.39 -3.74
N ALA A 180 -9.70 -5.47 -5.07
CA ALA A 180 -10.95 -5.77 -5.77
C ALA A 180 -11.59 -7.10 -5.30
N TYR A 181 -10.79 -8.02 -4.76
CA TYR A 181 -11.25 -9.32 -4.30
C TYR A 181 -11.71 -9.37 -2.85
N ALA A 182 -11.71 -8.25 -2.11
CA ALA A 182 -12.06 -8.25 -0.69
C ALA A 182 -13.48 -8.77 -0.44
N HIS A 183 -14.39 -8.53 -1.38
CA HIS A 183 -15.79 -8.99 -1.31
C HIS A 183 -16.17 -9.94 -2.46
N ALA A 184 -15.18 -10.44 -3.21
CA ALA A 184 -15.37 -11.50 -4.21
C ALA A 184 -15.50 -12.86 -3.52
N THR A 185 -16.70 -13.07 -2.95
CA THR A 185 -17.03 -14.18 -2.05
C THR A 185 -17.82 -15.27 -2.77
N VAL A 186 -17.84 -16.48 -2.21
CA VAL A 186 -18.57 -17.64 -2.77
C VAL A 186 -20.06 -17.31 -2.90
N SER A 187 -20.63 -16.67 -1.89
CA SER A 187 -22.03 -16.20 -1.87
C SER A 187 -22.36 -15.14 -2.93
N ARG A 188 -21.35 -14.56 -3.59
CA ARG A 188 -21.47 -13.51 -4.60
C ARG A 188 -20.99 -13.93 -5.98
N ILE A 189 -20.78 -15.24 -6.21
CA ILE A 189 -20.50 -15.76 -7.56
C ILE A 189 -21.64 -15.37 -8.52
N ASN A 190 -21.28 -14.98 -9.75
CA ASN A 190 -22.22 -14.49 -10.77
C ASN A 190 -23.01 -13.22 -10.36
N SER A 191 -22.44 -12.39 -9.49
CA SER A 191 -23.02 -11.10 -9.11
C SER A 191 -22.00 -9.97 -9.22
N ASP A 192 -22.50 -8.74 -9.36
CA ASP A 192 -21.66 -7.54 -9.44
C ASP A 192 -21.21 -7.08 -8.04
N VAL A 193 -19.90 -6.86 -7.88
CA VAL A 193 -19.33 -6.21 -6.70
C VAL A 193 -19.12 -4.72 -6.99
N LYS A 194 -20.08 -3.90 -6.57
CA LYS A 194 -20.06 -2.43 -6.67
C LYS A 194 -19.10 -1.78 -5.67
N GLU A 195 -18.71 -0.53 -5.94
CA GLU A 195 -17.87 0.34 -5.09
C GLU A 195 -18.64 0.85 -3.86
N GLN A 196 -18.99 -0.05 -2.96
CA GLN A 196 -19.65 0.24 -1.69
C GLN A 196 -19.07 -0.61 -0.55
N PHE A 197 -19.46 -0.28 0.68
CA PHE A 197 -19.19 -1.14 1.82
C PHE A 197 -20.15 -2.33 1.84
N TYR A 198 -19.62 -3.49 2.23
CA TYR A 198 -20.39 -4.71 2.42
C TYR A 198 -20.33 -5.11 3.89
N PRO A 199 -21.32 -5.88 4.38
CA PRO A 199 -21.31 -6.39 5.75
C PRO A 199 -20.02 -7.14 6.05
N CYS A 200 -19.37 -6.77 7.16
CA CYS A 200 -18.18 -7.44 7.63
C CYS A 200 -18.51 -8.83 8.20
N PRO A 201 -17.74 -9.88 7.89
CA PRO A 201 -18.00 -11.22 8.43
C PRO A 201 -17.88 -11.28 9.96
N VAL A 202 -16.97 -10.50 10.53
CA VAL A 202 -16.68 -10.45 11.97
C VAL A 202 -16.32 -9.01 12.33
N PRO A 203 -16.93 -8.40 13.36
CA PRO A 203 -16.54 -7.07 13.81
C PRO A 203 -15.02 -6.99 14.09
N PRO A 204 -14.31 -5.92 13.68
CA PRO A 204 -12.85 -5.86 13.77
C PRO A 204 -12.28 -6.08 15.18
N ASP A 205 -12.91 -5.53 16.21
CA ASP A 205 -12.48 -5.73 17.60
C ASP A 205 -12.61 -7.19 18.04
N VAL A 206 -13.76 -7.81 17.75
CA VAL A 206 -14.01 -9.22 18.04
C VAL A 206 -13.00 -10.11 17.32
N PHE A 207 -12.68 -9.81 16.06
CA PHE A 207 -11.68 -10.54 15.30
C PHE A 207 -10.28 -10.39 15.91
N LEU A 208 -9.90 -9.19 16.34
CA LEU A 208 -8.59 -8.95 16.94
C LEU A 208 -8.45 -9.59 18.32
N ASP A 209 -9.50 -9.55 19.15
CA ASP A 209 -9.53 -10.25 20.43
C ASP A 209 -9.45 -11.77 20.23
N MET A 210 -10.12 -12.29 19.21
CA MET A 210 -10.10 -13.71 18.85
C MET A 210 -8.68 -14.17 18.49
N ILE A 211 -7.98 -13.47 17.59
CA ILE A 211 -6.62 -13.89 17.18
C ILE A 211 -5.57 -13.64 18.26
N ALA A 212 -5.85 -12.77 19.25
CA ALA A 212 -4.97 -12.53 20.39
C ALA A 212 -5.17 -13.57 21.52
N SER A 213 -6.39 -14.08 21.67
CA SER A 213 -6.76 -14.91 22.83
C SER A 213 -6.82 -16.41 22.53
N ILE A 214 -7.10 -16.79 21.29
CA ILE A 214 -7.20 -18.20 20.90
C ILE A 214 -5.81 -18.77 20.60
N ASP A 215 -5.55 -19.96 21.14
CA ASP A 215 -4.37 -20.75 20.83
C ASP A 215 -4.19 -20.99 19.32
N GLN A 216 -2.95 -20.96 18.82
CA GLN A 216 -2.69 -20.97 17.38
C GLN A 216 -3.18 -22.24 16.69
N ASP A 217 -3.01 -23.42 17.32
CA ASP A 217 -3.44 -24.68 16.72
C ASP A 217 -4.97 -24.75 16.62
N LYS A 218 -5.66 -24.26 17.66
CA LYS A 218 -7.12 -24.12 17.63
C LYS A 218 -7.57 -23.14 16.53
N LEU A 219 -6.92 -21.98 16.42
CA LEU A 219 -7.25 -20.99 15.40
C LEU A 219 -7.04 -21.56 13.98
N ILE A 220 -5.97 -22.30 13.76
CA ILE A 220 -5.70 -23.00 12.49
C ILE A 220 -6.84 -23.98 12.18
N SER A 221 -7.26 -24.79 13.16
CA SER A 221 -8.36 -25.75 12.97
C SER A 221 -9.70 -25.10 12.62
N MET A 222 -9.96 -23.90 13.15
CA MET A 222 -11.22 -23.16 12.93
C MET A 222 -11.19 -22.27 11.69
N THR A 223 -10.01 -21.93 11.18
CA THR A 223 -9.83 -21.00 10.04
C THR A 223 -10.68 -21.38 8.82
N PRO A 224 -10.73 -22.64 8.35
CA PRO A 224 -11.55 -23.00 7.19
C PRO A 224 -13.03 -22.68 7.34
N ALA A 225 -13.58 -22.82 8.55
CA ALA A 225 -14.97 -22.50 8.83
C ALA A 225 -15.20 -20.97 8.91
N LEU A 226 -14.25 -20.24 9.49
CA LEU A 226 -14.31 -18.77 9.61
C LEU A 226 -14.27 -18.08 8.24
N ILE A 227 -13.40 -18.55 7.35
CA ILE A 227 -13.21 -17.95 6.03
C ILE A 227 -14.06 -18.62 4.95
N LYS A 228 -15.03 -19.47 5.27
CA LYS A 228 -15.75 -20.34 4.30
C LYS A 228 -16.31 -19.63 3.06
N ASP A 229 -16.65 -18.34 3.18
CA ASP A 229 -17.20 -17.54 2.08
C ASP A 229 -16.10 -16.76 1.30
N TRP A 230 -14.88 -16.69 1.84
CA TRP A 230 -13.71 -16.08 1.24
C TRP A 230 -12.73 -17.13 0.70
N PRO A 231 -12.11 -16.88 -0.47
CA PRO A 231 -11.20 -17.85 -1.07
C PRO A 231 -9.89 -18.06 -0.29
N ASN A 232 -9.50 -17.12 0.57
CA ASN A 232 -8.25 -17.18 1.34
C ASN A 232 -8.23 -16.17 2.50
N THR A 233 -7.24 -16.30 3.40
CA THR A 233 -7.05 -15.41 4.56
C THR A 233 -6.74 -13.97 4.17
N TYR A 234 -6.12 -13.74 3.01
CA TYR A 234 -5.82 -12.39 2.50
C TYR A 234 -7.10 -11.60 2.21
N THR A 235 -7.97 -12.11 1.36
CA THR A 235 -9.23 -11.43 0.99
C THR A 235 -10.14 -11.26 2.21
N PHE A 236 -10.20 -12.26 3.09
CA PHE A 236 -10.92 -12.19 4.35
C PHE A 236 -10.42 -11.05 5.26
N THR A 237 -9.11 -10.98 5.50
CA THR A 237 -8.54 -9.93 6.36
C THR A 237 -8.60 -8.54 5.72
N LYS A 238 -8.60 -8.43 4.38
CA LYS A 238 -8.85 -7.17 3.68
C LYS A 238 -10.28 -6.68 3.85
N ALA A 239 -11.28 -7.57 3.82
CA ALA A 239 -12.66 -7.20 4.12
C ALA A 239 -12.80 -6.64 5.54
N ILE A 240 -12.14 -7.27 6.53
CA ILE A 240 -12.14 -6.79 7.92
C ILE A 240 -11.39 -5.46 8.05
N ALA A 241 -10.28 -5.27 7.33
CA ALA A 241 -9.54 -4.01 7.31
C ALA A 241 -10.36 -2.86 6.73
N GLU A 242 -11.15 -3.09 5.67
CA GLU A 242 -12.09 -2.09 5.14
C GLU A 242 -13.13 -1.68 6.18
N GLU A 243 -13.69 -2.64 6.91
CA GLU A 243 -14.64 -2.37 7.98
C GLU A 243 -13.99 -1.60 9.14
N LEU A 244 -12.77 -1.96 9.52
CA LEU A 244 -12.00 -1.23 10.53
C LEU A 244 -11.79 0.22 10.11
N VAL A 245 -11.39 0.46 8.86
CA VAL A 245 -11.25 1.81 8.32
C VAL A 245 -12.59 2.54 8.36
N ARG A 246 -13.69 1.91 7.94
CA ARG A 246 -15.04 2.50 7.96
C ARG A 246 -15.49 2.92 9.37
N THR A 247 -15.17 2.11 10.37
CA THR A 247 -15.70 2.28 11.74
C THR A 247 -14.76 3.06 12.66
N SER A 248 -13.45 3.05 12.40
CA SER A 248 -12.44 3.62 13.30
C SER A 248 -11.74 4.86 12.76
N ALA A 249 -11.95 5.23 11.48
CA ALA A 249 -11.30 6.41 10.91
C ALA A 249 -11.76 7.74 11.54
N GLY A 250 -12.99 7.82 12.06
CA GLY A 250 -13.54 9.08 12.55
C GLY A 250 -13.56 10.14 11.45
N ASP A 251 -13.02 11.33 11.73
CA ASP A 251 -12.99 12.46 10.80
C ASP A 251 -11.80 12.46 9.83
N LEU A 252 -11.03 11.36 9.77
CA LEU A 252 -9.92 11.28 8.83
C LEU A 252 -10.41 11.37 7.37
N PRO A 253 -9.69 12.10 6.49
CA PRO A 253 -10.01 12.17 5.06
C PRO A 253 -9.61 10.86 4.36
N VAL A 254 -10.43 9.83 4.48
CA VAL A 254 -10.13 8.48 4.00
C VAL A 254 -10.51 8.29 2.53
N CYS A 255 -9.65 7.60 1.79
CA CYS A 255 -9.98 6.96 0.52
C CYS A 255 -9.62 5.47 0.60
N ILE A 256 -10.47 4.59 0.08
CA ILE A 256 -10.19 3.16 -0.06
C ILE A 256 -10.04 2.85 -1.56
N VAL A 257 -8.86 2.40 -1.97
CA VAL A 257 -8.60 1.97 -3.34
C VAL A 257 -8.54 0.45 -3.40
N LYS A 258 -9.27 -0.16 -4.35
CA LYS A 258 -9.42 -1.61 -4.49
C LYS A 258 -8.75 -2.11 -5.78
N PRO A 259 -7.40 -2.16 -5.84
CA PRO A 259 -6.73 -2.64 -7.04
C PRO A 259 -6.97 -4.15 -7.26
N PRO A 260 -6.91 -4.62 -8.51
CA PRO A 260 -6.77 -6.05 -8.78
C PRO A 260 -5.40 -6.55 -8.30
N VAL A 261 -5.26 -7.88 -8.18
CA VAL A 261 -3.99 -8.52 -7.83
C VAL A 261 -3.14 -8.56 -9.09
N GLY A 262 -2.05 -7.79 -9.11
CA GLY A 262 -1.02 -7.91 -10.13
C GLY A 262 -0.10 -9.09 -9.79
N ASN A 263 -0.03 -10.08 -10.67
CA ASN A 263 0.89 -11.20 -10.51
C ASN A 263 2.29 -10.80 -11.00
N GLN A 264 3.35 -11.00 -10.19
CA GLN A 264 4.73 -10.64 -10.57
C GLN A 264 5.23 -11.37 -11.83
N GLN A 265 4.64 -12.51 -12.17
CA GLN A 265 5.00 -13.29 -13.36
C GLN A 265 4.32 -12.76 -14.65
N HIS A 266 3.23 -12.01 -14.53
CA HIS A 266 2.41 -11.59 -15.67
C HIS A 266 1.78 -10.21 -15.43
N PRO A 267 2.52 -9.10 -15.65
CA PRO A 267 2.04 -7.74 -15.38
C PRO A 267 0.89 -7.27 -16.30
N TYR A 268 0.45 -8.09 -17.26
CA TYR A 268 -0.53 -7.72 -18.28
C TYR A 268 -1.84 -8.52 -18.24
N TYR A 269 -2.03 -9.40 -17.27
CA TYR A 269 -3.27 -10.17 -17.13
C TYR A 269 -3.92 -9.88 -15.78
N THR A 270 -4.81 -8.90 -15.78
CA THR A 270 -5.99 -8.93 -14.91
C THR A 270 -6.96 -9.96 -15.46
N VAL A 271 -7.40 -10.89 -14.61
CA VAL A 271 -8.55 -11.77 -14.90
C VAL A 271 -9.81 -10.93 -14.96
#